data_AF-A0A820L6C7-F1
#
_entry.id   AF-A0A820L6C7-F1
#
_cell.length_a   1.000
_cell.length_b   1.000
_cell.length_c   1.000
_cell.angle_alpha   90.00
_cell.angle_beta   90.00
_cell.angle_gamma   90.00
#
_symmetry.space_group_name_H-M   'P 1'
#
loop_
_entity.id
_entity.type
_entity.pdbx_description
1 polymer ?
#
loop_
_entity_poly.entity_id
_entity_poly.type
_entity_poly.pdbx_seq_one_letter_code
_entity_poly.pdbx_strand_id
1 'polypeptide(L)'
;ATGTIATGSSMTSSGASTTHSKICDEMEYIDTLITSNAIQTKPTQVSNIKDFHTQGCDFTDKKPTIVLKFPAGASTVQNVKVLSTNVKEVEVVFTTESGSHTAPITGSPTNLPTDKFPTEKVVEVTITVTETSDSGAPKSVRVSIIACAPGVTPSSSKNDSLYLFD
;
A
#
# COMPACT_ATOMS: atom_id res chain seq x y z
N ALA A 1 -23.71 38.92 -41.27
CA ALA A 1 -23.03 39.37 -40.05
C ALA A 1 -23.55 38.54 -38.88
N THR A 2 -22.65 38.21 -37.93
CA THR A 2 -22.86 37.58 -36.59
C THR A 2 -23.41 36.13 -36.60
N GLY A 3 -22.81 35.06 -36.04
CA GLY A 3 -21.67 34.85 -35.12
C GLY A 3 -22.11 34.10 -33.84
N THR A 4 -21.34 33.07 -33.37
CA THR A 4 -21.34 32.30 -32.06
C THR A 4 -21.76 30.79 -32.19
N ILE A 5 -20.90 29.74 -32.12
CA ILE A 5 -20.07 29.07 -31.05
C ILE A 5 -20.95 28.42 -29.93
N ALA A 6 -20.82 27.19 -29.40
CA ALA A 6 -20.10 25.94 -29.66
C ALA A 6 -20.64 24.83 -28.70
N THR A 7 -20.08 23.62 -28.85
CA THR A 7 -19.78 22.61 -27.79
C THR A 7 -20.82 21.53 -27.49
N GLY A 8 -20.37 20.29 -27.61
CA GLY A 8 -21.14 19.07 -27.43
C GLY A 8 -21.40 18.68 -25.98
N SER A 9 -22.09 17.56 -25.82
CA SER A 9 -22.09 16.78 -24.60
C SER A 9 -22.36 15.33 -24.94
N SER A 10 -21.38 14.52 -24.57
CA SER A 10 -21.33 13.07 -24.66
C SER A 10 -22.48 12.42 -23.90
N MET A 11 -22.83 11.23 -24.38
CA MET A 11 -23.88 10.38 -23.85
C MET A 11 -23.75 10.16 -22.33
N THR A 12 -24.87 10.39 -21.67
CA THR A 12 -25.21 9.89 -20.35
C THR A 12 -25.13 8.36 -20.34
N SER A 13 -24.26 7.79 -19.51
CA SER A 13 -24.54 6.51 -18.86
C SER A 13 -24.17 6.62 -17.39
N SER A 14 -25.13 7.07 -16.59
CA SER A 14 -25.09 6.90 -15.14
C SER A 14 -25.20 5.40 -14.84
N GLY A 15 -24.05 4.74 -14.73
CA GLY A 15 -23.95 3.49 -13.98
C GLY A 15 -24.23 3.83 -12.52
N ALA A 16 -25.34 3.33 -12.00
CA ALA A 16 -25.68 3.44 -10.59
C ALA A 16 -24.54 2.82 -9.77
N SER A 17 -23.70 3.67 -9.19
CA SER A 17 -22.67 3.25 -8.25
C SER A 17 -23.38 3.03 -6.93
N THR A 18 -23.65 1.76 -6.60
CA THR A 18 -24.05 1.34 -5.26
C THR A 18 -23.02 1.90 -4.30
N THR A 19 -23.45 2.83 -3.46
CA THR A 19 -22.64 3.48 -2.44
C THR A 19 -22.23 2.42 -1.42
N HIS A 20 -21.11 1.73 -1.65
CA HIS A 20 -20.42 1.01 -0.60
C HIS A 20 -19.90 2.07 0.37
N SER A 21 -20.40 2.06 1.60
CA SER A 21 -19.81 2.79 2.72
C SER A 21 -18.30 2.60 2.66
N LYS A 22 -17.52 3.68 2.64
CA LYS A 22 -16.06 3.60 2.66
C LYS A 22 -15.66 3.02 4.02
N ILE A 23 -15.39 1.71 4.10
CA ILE A 23 -15.19 0.98 5.37
C ILE A 23 -13.89 1.43 6.07
N CYS A 24 -12.98 2.07 5.35
CA CYS A 24 -11.74 2.66 5.86
C CYS A 24 -11.12 3.63 4.86
N ASP A 25 -10.19 4.47 5.32
CA ASP A 25 -9.37 5.28 4.43
C ASP A 25 -8.09 4.50 4.07
N GLU A 26 -7.87 4.34 2.76
CA GLU A 26 -6.62 3.79 2.24
C GLU A 26 -5.51 4.84 2.37
N MET A 27 -4.37 4.43 2.91
CA MET A 27 -3.21 5.29 3.09
C MET A 27 -1.91 4.57 2.73
N GLU A 28 -0.95 5.34 2.22
CA GLU A 28 0.43 4.88 2.03
C GLU A 28 1.09 4.74 3.40
N TYR A 29 1.49 3.52 3.75
CA TYR A 29 1.93 3.17 5.10
C TYR A 29 3.46 3.12 5.25
N ILE A 30 4.21 3.16 4.13
CA ILE A 30 5.66 3.01 4.16
C ILE A 30 6.35 4.11 4.99
N ASP A 31 5.86 5.35 4.95
CA ASP A 31 6.42 6.46 5.73
C ASP A 31 6.29 6.24 7.25
N THR A 32 5.19 5.62 7.68
CA THR A 32 5.00 5.27 9.09
C THR A 32 5.98 4.19 9.52
N LEU A 33 6.21 3.19 8.67
CA LEU A 33 7.17 2.11 8.92
C LEU A 33 8.63 2.62 8.95
N ILE A 34 8.99 3.56 8.07
CA ILE A 34 10.30 4.22 8.07
C ILE A 34 10.48 5.01 9.37
N THR A 35 9.47 5.83 9.74
CA THR A 35 9.54 6.70 10.92
C THR A 35 9.63 5.91 12.24
N SER A 36 8.97 4.76 12.31
CA SER A 36 8.99 3.86 13.47
C SER A 36 10.17 2.88 13.47
N ASN A 37 11.09 2.98 12.50
CA ASN A 37 12.23 2.07 12.33
C ASN A 37 11.81 0.58 12.26
N ALA A 38 10.68 0.32 11.59
CA ALA A 38 10.03 -0.97 11.55
C ALA A 38 10.35 -1.79 10.29
N ILE A 39 11.39 -1.40 9.56
CA ILE A 39 11.85 -2.06 8.34
C ILE A 39 13.20 -2.72 8.60
N GLN A 40 13.29 -4.01 8.28
CA GLN A 40 14.53 -4.78 8.32
C GLN A 40 14.76 -5.46 6.97
N THR A 41 16.02 -5.67 6.63
CA THR A 41 16.42 -6.35 5.40
C THR A 41 17.38 -7.48 5.72
N LYS A 42 17.25 -8.59 5.00
CA LYS A 42 18.03 -9.81 5.20
C LYS A 42 18.55 -10.35 3.87
N PRO A 43 19.69 -11.07 3.87
CA PRO A 43 20.58 -11.27 5.02
C PRO A 43 21.36 -10.01 5.40
N THR A 44 21.62 -9.12 4.44
CA THR A 44 22.35 -7.87 4.69
C THR A 44 21.40 -6.71 4.92
N GLN A 45 21.68 -5.89 5.94
CA GLN A 45 20.91 -4.69 6.21
C GLN A 45 21.30 -3.56 5.23
N VAL A 46 20.32 -3.00 4.53
CA VAL A 46 20.54 -1.81 3.68
C VAL A 46 20.87 -0.59 4.53
N SER A 47 21.79 0.24 4.04
CA SER A 47 22.34 1.36 4.84
C SER A 47 21.35 2.51 5.04
N ASN A 48 20.40 2.74 4.11
CA ASN A 48 19.47 3.86 4.18
C ASN A 48 18.01 3.43 3.93
N ILE A 49 17.33 3.01 5.01
CA ILE A 49 15.91 2.60 4.97
C ILE A 49 14.99 3.73 4.45
N LYS A 50 15.35 5.00 4.63
CA LYS A 50 14.51 6.12 4.17
C LYS A 50 14.33 6.14 2.66
N ASP A 51 15.27 5.54 1.93
CA ASP A 51 15.23 5.51 0.48
C ASP A 51 14.19 4.52 -0.06
N PHE A 52 13.61 3.65 0.77
CA PHE A 52 12.50 2.78 0.34
C PHE A 52 11.29 3.55 -0.17
N HIS A 53 11.08 4.81 0.25
CA HIS A 53 10.03 5.67 -0.32
C HIS A 53 10.57 6.62 -1.39
N THR A 54 11.80 7.13 -1.23
CA THR A 54 12.28 8.30 -1.99
C THR A 54 13.12 7.96 -3.22
N GLN A 55 14.33 7.40 -3.06
CA GLN A 55 15.30 7.19 -4.15
C GLN A 55 15.39 5.73 -4.58
N GLY A 56 15.14 4.80 -3.66
CA GLY A 56 15.30 3.36 -3.80
C GLY A 56 16.58 2.86 -3.13
N CYS A 57 16.52 1.67 -2.55
CA CYS A 57 17.67 1.00 -1.94
C CYS A 57 18.29 0.01 -2.93
N ASP A 58 19.62 -0.02 -3.00
CA ASP A 58 20.35 -1.07 -3.69
C ASP A 58 20.69 -2.20 -2.71
N PHE A 59 20.47 -3.44 -3.15
CA PHE A 59 20.83 -4.62 -2.39
C PHE A 59 22.13 -5.22 -2.91
N THR A 60 22.89 -5.83 -2.00
CA THR A 60 24.07 -6.65 -2.34
C THR A 60 23.69 -8.11 -2.55
N ASP A 61 22.63 -8.57 -1.87
CA ASP A 61 22.14 -9.93 -1.95
C ASP A 61 21.28 -10.13 -3.20
N LYS A 62 21.38 -11.30 -3.84
CA LYS A 62 20.59 -11.61 -5.05
C LYS A 62 19.11 -11.87 -4.77
N LYS A 63 18.81 -12.40 -3.58
CA LYS A 63 17.44 -12.74 -3.13
C LYS A 63 17.20 -12.17 -1.74
N PRO A 64 17.20 -10.83 -1.59
CA PRO A 64 16.99 -10.21 -0.30
C PRO A 64 15.55 -10.42 0.15
N THR A 65 15.36 -10.31 1.46
CA THR A 65 14.06 -10.25 2.10
C THR A 65 13.90 -8.92 2.84
N ILE A 66 12.76 -8.28 2.65
CA ILE A 66 12.35 -7.05 3.33
C ILE A 66 11.26 -7.44 4.32
N VAL A 67 11.47 -7.13 5.60
CA VAL A 67 10.53 -7.40 6.68
C VAL A 67 9.98 -6.07 7.18
N LEU A 68 8.67 -5.94 7.12
CA LEU A 68 7.92 -4.75 7.52
C LEU A 68 7.09 -5.08 8.75
N LYS A 69 7.39 -4.49 9.91
CA LYS A 69 6.67 -4.75 11.16
C LYS A 69 5.61 -3.68 11.38
N PHE A 70 4.37 -4.10 11.52
CA PHE A 70 3.24 -3.20 11.73
C PHE A 70 2.99 -3.07 13.24
N PRO A 71 2.63 -1.87 13.73
CA PRO A 71 2.20 -1.73 15.11
C PRO A 71 0.93 -2.56 15.37
N ALA A 72 0.75 -3.05 16.60
CA ALA A 72 -0.45 -3.80 16.97
C ALA A 72 -1.73 -2.99 16.70
N GLY A 73 -2.80 -3.67 16.30
CA GLY A 73 -4.04 -3.02 15.86
C GLY A 73 -3.96 -2.31 14.51
N ALA A 74 -2.87 -2.45 13.76
CA ALA A 74 -2.71 -1.87 12.43
C ALA A 74 -3.80 -2.29 11.44
N SER A 75 -3.87 -1.50 10.38
CA SER A 75 -4.72 -1.64 9.20
C SER A 75 -4.65 -2.99 8.50
N THR A 76 -5.70 -3.35 7.75
CA THR A 76 -5.60 -4.43 6.75
C THR A 76 -4.74 -3.95 5.58
N VAL A 77 -3.94 -4.82 4.99
CA VAL A 77 -3.12 -4.46 3.82
C VAL A 77 -3.94 -4.68 2.56
N GLN A 78 -4.10 -3.63 1.78
CA GLN A 78 -4.89 -3.63 0.53
C GLN A 78 -4.00 -3.84 -0.69
N ASN A 79 -2.76 -3.36 -0.64
CA ASN A 79 -1.83 -3.49 -1.76
C ASN A 79 -0.37 -3.47 -1.29
N VAL A 80 0.48 -4.20 -2.00
CA VAL A 80 1.93 -4.23 -1.83
C VAL A 80 2.56 -4.05 -3.19
N LYS A 81 3.47 -3.08 -3.31
CA LYS A 81 4.24 -2.84 -4.53
C LYS A 81 5.72 -2.75 -4.20
N VAL A 82 6.53 -3.36 -5.04
CA VAL A 82 7.98 -3.27 -5.05
C VAL A 82 8.39 -2.64 -6.38
N LEU A 83 8.75 -1.36 -6.35
CA LEU A 83 9.23 -0.66 -7.54
C LEU A 83 10.74 -0.85 -7.61
N SER A 84 11.25 -1.22 -8.78
CA SER A 84 12.69 -1.43 -8.98
C SER A 84 13.00 -1.34 -10.47
N THR A 85 14.28 -1.13 -10.78
CA THR A 85 14.78 -1.15 -12.16
C THR A 85 14.96 -2.56 -12.72
N ASN A 86 15.10 -3.58 -11.87
CA ASN A 86 15.41 -4.94 -12.31
C ASN A 86 14.67 -6.07 -11.58
N VAL A 87 13.84 -5.82 -10.56
CA VAL A 87 13.04 -6.90 -9.95
C VAL A 87 11.93 -7.35 -10.91
N LYS A 88 11.78 -8.66 -11.08
CA LYS A 88 10.76 -9.29 -11.95
C LYS A 88 9.68 -10.04 -11.19
N GLU A 89 10.03 -10.61 -10.06
CA GLU A 89 9.11 -11.43 -9.27
C GLU A 89 9.42 -11.27 -7.78
N VAL A 90 8.36 -11.22 -6.99
CA VAL A 90 8.42 -11.23 -5.54
C VAL A 90 7.46 -12.27 -4.98
N GLU A 91 7.80 -12.73 -3.78
CA GLU A 91 6.94 -13.54 -2.93
C GLU A 91 6.61 -12.74 -1.67
N VAL A 92 5.34 -12.72 -1.26
CA VAL A 92 4.88 -12.01 -0.07
C VAL A 92 4.20 -12.98 0.89
N VAL A 93 4.57 -12.88 2.17
CA VAL A 93 3.94 -13.58 3.28
C VAL A 93 3.47 -12.57 4.31
N PHE A 94 2.23 -12.72 4.76
CA PHE A 94 1.66 -11.90 5.82
C PHE A 94 1.62 -12.69 7.12
N THR A 95 1.91 -12.01 8.22
CA THR A 95 1.64 -12.50 9.58
C THR A 95 0.49 -11.68 10.14
N THR A 96 -0.62 -12.35 10.43
CA THR A 96 -1.83 -11.76 11.02
C THR A 96 -1.64 -11.45 12.51
N GLU A 97 -2.47 -10.58 13.07
CA GLU A 97 -2.44 -10.24 14.50
C GLU A 97 -2.71 -11.45 15.42
N SER A 98 -3.41 -12.47 14.92
CA SER A 98 -3.60 -13.75 15.62
C SER A 98 -2.34 -14.64 15.63
N GLY A 99 -1.28 -14.25 14.92
CA GLY A 99 -0.03 -15.00 14.78
C GLY A 99 -0.03 -16.02 13.64
N SER A 100 -1.10 -16.09 12.84
CA SER A 100 -1.17 -16.98 11.67
C SER A 100 -0.40 -16.39 10.48
N HIS A 101 0.28 -17.25 9.73
CA HIS A 101 0.97 -16.88 8.49
C HIS A 101 0.11 -17.26 7.26
N THR A 102 0.05 -16.37 6.27
CA THR A 102 -0.56 -16.72 4.98
C THR A 102 0.31 -17.69 4.19
N ALA A 103 -0.30 -18.41 3.25
CA ALA A 103 0.48 -19.05 2.20
C ALA A 103 1.29 -17.98 1.42
N PRO A 104 2.45 -18.34 0.85
CA PRO A 104 3.22 -17.41 0.03
C PRO A 104 2.43 -16.94 -1.20
N ILE A 105 2.47 -15.64 -1.44
CA ILE A 105 1.80 -14.99 -2.57
C ILE A 105 2.88 -14.50 -3.53
N THR A 106 3.06 -15.23 -4.62
CA THR A 106 4.04 -14.92 -5.67
C THR A 106 3.41 -14.13 -6.81
N GLY A 107 4.14 -13.18 -7.36
CA GLY A 107 3.71 -12.48 -8.58
C GLY A 107 4.62 -11.33 -9.00
N SER A 108 4.10 -10.54 -9.94
CA SER A 108 4.79 -9.34 -10.42
C SER A 108 4.92 -8.30 -9.29
N PRO A 109 6.05 -7.60 -9.17
CA PRO A 109 6.34 -6.63 -8.12
C PRO A 109 5.29 -5.53 -7.96
N THR A 110 4.55 -5.19 -9.01
CA THR A 110 3.53 -4.14 -9.00
C THR A 110 2.11 -4.64 -9.22
N ASN A 111 1.92 -5.96 -9.35
CA ASN A 111 0.64 -6.58 -9.66
C ASN A 111 0.51 -7.96 -8.99
N LEU A 112 0.51 -7.95 -7.65
CA LEU A 112 0.26 -9.14 -6.83
C LEU A 112 -1.25 -9.47 -6.79
N PRO A 113 -1.64 -10.74 -6.65
CA PRO A 113 -3.04 -11.14 -6.53
C PRO A 113 -3.62 -10.72 -5.18
N THR A 114 -4.19 -9.52 -5.12
CA THR A 114 -4.71 -8.90 -3.90
C THR A 114 -5.94 -9.62 -3.33
N ASP A 115 -6.63 -10.44 -4.13
CA ASP A 115 -7.70 -11.34 -3.68
C ASP A 115 -7.22 -12.39 -2.67
N LYS A 116 -5.90 -12.65 -2.63
CA LYS A 116 -5.27 -13.57 -1.66
C LYS A 116 -4.77 -12.88 -0.40
N PHE A 117 -4.88 -11.56 -0.31
CA PHE A 117 -4.39 -10.83 0.86
C PHE A 117 -5.30 -11.09 2.06
N PRO A 118 -4.77 -11.11 3.29
CA PRO A 118 -5.59 -11.33 4.46
C PRO A 118 -6.62 -10.22 4.62
N THR A 119 -7.85 -10.59 4.98
CA THR A 119 -8.90 -9.64 5.38
C THR A 119 -8.77 -9.21 6.84
N GLU A 120 -7.86 -9.84 7.58
CA GLU A 120 -7.54 -9.53 8.98
C GLU A 120 -6.36 -8.56 9.08
N LYS A 121 -6.22 -7.95 10.26
CA LYS A 121 -5.09 -7.09 10.58
C LYS A 121 -3.78 -7.88 10.56
N VAL A 122 -2.72 -7.22 10.12
CA VAL A 122 -1.38 -7.81 10.04
C VAL A 122 -0.42 -7.12 10.98
N VAL A 123 0.53 -7.90 11.50
CA VAL A 123 1.64 -7.43 12.34
C VAL A 123 2.97 -7.51 11.60
N GLU A 124 3.04 -8.26 10.51
CA GLU A 124 4.24 -8.34 9.67
C GLU A 124 3.89 -8.58 8.21
N VAL A 125 4.64 -7.95 7.31
CA VAL A 125 4.69 -8.28 5.88
C VAL A 125 6.13 -8.61 5.54
N THR A 126 6.35 -9.82 5.05
CA THR A 126 7.65 -10.29 4.57
C THR A 126 7.61 -10.36 3.05
N ILE A 127 8.52 -9.65 2.40
CA ILE A 127 8.65 -9.57 0.94
C ILE A 127 10.00 -10.15 0.55
N THR A 128 10.02 -11.22 -0.22
CA THR A 128 11.23 -11.84 -0.74
C THR A 128 11.32 -11.61 -2.24
N VAL A 129 12.44 -11.09 -2.71
CA VAL A 129 12.70 -11.03 -4.16
C VAL A 129 13.14 -12.40 -4.65
N THR A 130 12.40 -12.97 -5.59
CA THR A 130 12.64 -14.33 -6.11
C THR A 130 13.37 -14.30 -7.45
N GLU A 131 13.12 -13.29 -8.29
CA GLU A 131 13.72 -13.14 -9.63
C GLU A 131 14.04 -11.68 -9.99
N THR A 132 15.17 -11.47 -10.67
CA THR A 132 15.57 -10.21 -11.30
C THR A 132 15.78 -10.39 -12.81
N SER A 133 15.61 -9.32 -13.59
CA SER A 133 15.72 -9.35 -15.04
C SER A 133 17.13 -9.58 -15.56
N ASP A 134 18.13 -9.22 -14.78
CA ASP A 134 19.54 -9.26 -15.12
C ASP A 134 20.32 -10.32 -14.31
N SER A 135 19.62 -11.16 -13.52
CA SER A 135 20.23 -12.13 -12.59
C SER A 135 21.18 -11.51 -11.54
N GLY A 136 21.14 -10.18 -11.41
CA GLY A 136 21.87 -9.39 -10.44
C GLY A 136 21.08 -9.20 -9.15
N ALA A 137 21.68 -8.48 -8.20
CA ALA A 137 20.98 -8.04 -7.00
C ALA A 137 19.95 -6.95 -7.32
N PRO A 138 18.84 -6.84 -6.56
CA PRO A 138 17.84 -5.80 -6.76
C PRO A 138 18.40 -4.38 -6.63
N LYS A 139 18.03 -3.50 -7.54
CA LYS A 139 18.50 -2.11 -7.60
C LYS A 139 17.35 -1.12 -7.53
N SER A 140 17.62 0.03 -6.90
CA SER A 140 16.70 1.15 -6.72
C SER A 140 15.33 0.69 -6.19
N VAL A 141 15.34 -0.24 -5.24
CA VAL A 141 14.14 -0.87 -4.70
C VAL A 141 13.40 0.10 -3.80
N ARG A 142 12.14 0.37 -4.14
CA ARG A 142 11.19 1.11 -3.33
C ARG A 142 10.01 0.23 -2.99
N VAL A 143 9.41 0.47 -1.83
CA VAL A 143 8.25 -0.27 -1.36
C VAL A 143 7.10 0.71 -1.17
N SER A 144 5.92 0.33 -1.67
CA SER A 144 4.67 1.02 -1.38
C SER A 144 3.71 0.01 -0.76
N ILE A 145 3.12 0.39 0.36
CA ILE A 145 2.13 -0.40 1.10
C ILE A 145 0.90 0.46 1.23
N ILE A 146 -0.19 0.01 0.59
CA ILE A 146 -1.50 0.62 0.81
C ILE A 146 -2.21 -0.17 1.88
N ALA A 147 -2.53 0.51 2.98
CA ALA A 147 -3.20 -0.09 4.11
C ALA A 147 -4.51 0.66 4.43
N CYS A 148 -5.49 -0.07 4.91
CA CYS A 148 -6.83 0.39 5.26
C CYS A 148 -6.88 0.62 6.78
N ALA A 149 -6.66 1.86 7.20
CA ALA A 149 -6.80 2.23 8.61
C ALA A 149 -8.27 2.49 8.92
N PRO A 150 -8.82 1.98 10.04
CA PRO A 150 -10.16 2.38 10.46
C PRO A 150 -10.17 3.90 10.52
N GLY A 151 -10.97 4.50 9.65
CA GLY A 151 -11.02 5.95 9.52
C GLY A 151 -11.25 6.53 10.91
N VAL A 152 -10.53 7.60 11.24
CA VAL A 152 -11.10 8.52 12.20
C VAL A 152 -12.44 8.90 11.58
N THR A 153 -13.55 8.37 12.10
CA THR A 153 -14.83 9.03 11.88
C THR A 153 -14.55 10.49 12.21
N PRO A 154 -14.73 11.46 11.29
CA PRO A 154 -14.73 12.84 11.71
C PRO A 154 -15.80 12.88 12.79
N SER A 155 -15.36 13.07 14.03
CA SER A 155 -16.25 13.35 15.13
C SER A 155 -16.92 14.66 14.73
N SER A 156 -18.09 14.57 14.11
CA SER A 156 -19.03 15.67 14.05
C SER A 156 -19.53 15.89 15.48
N SER A 157 -18.65 16.41 16.33
CA SER A 157 -18.97 16.96 17.63
C SER A 157 -19.12 18.46 17.46
N LYS A 158 -20.40 18.85 17.35
CA LYS A 158 -21.03 20.12 17.76
C LYS A 158 -20.29 21.43 17.49
N ASN A 159 -20.96 22.33 16.75
CA ASN A 159 -21.25 23.63 17.35
C ASN A 159 -22.64 24.17 16.96
N ASP A 160 -23.47 24.19 17.99
CA ASP A 160 -24.56 25.10 18.36
C ASP A 160 -24.69 26.44 17.60
N SER A 161 -25.88 26.72 17.05
CA SER A 161 -26.64 27.97 17.30
C SER A 161 -27.87 28.14 16.39
N LEU A 162 -29.02 28.26 17.05
CA LEU A 162 -30.15 29.17 16.79
C LEU A 162 -30.77 29.21 15.38
N TYR A 163 -32.00 28.68 15.25
CA TYR A 163 -33.13 29.44 14.70
C TYR A 163 -34.45 28.99 15.36
N LEU A 164 -34.93 29.81 16.29
CA LEU A 164 -36.34 29.96 16.66
C LEU A 164 -37.02 30.73 15.53
N PHE A 165 -38.11 30.20 14.96
CA PHE A 165 -39.26 30.98 14.48
C PHE A 165 -40.51 30.09 14.57
N ASP A 166 -41.32 30.36 15.58
CA ASP A 166 -42.79 30.29 15.51
C ASP A 166 -43.30 31.46 14.65
#